data_AF-A1AKJ3-F1
#
_entry.id   AF-A1AKJ3-F1
#
_cell.length_a   1.000
_cell.length_b   1.000
_cell.length_c   1.000
_cell.angle_alpha   90.00
_cell.angle_beta   90.00
_cell.angle_gamma   90.00
#
_symmetry.space_group_name_H-M   'P 1'
#
loop_
_entity.id
_entity.type
_entity.pdbx_description
1 polymer ?
#
loop_
_entity_poly.entity_id
_entity_poly.type
_entity_poly.pdbx_seq_one_letter_code
_entity_poly.pdbx_strand_id
1 'polypeptide(L)'
;MPKYGRGLNREIVAAVNAGMILEPFSIKDVRKLIKAKNWKPEPSENHINVTLANGASDSHSITYKKYFLSVGDGQYKVNPHYKGNEWL
;
A
#
# COMPACT_ATOMS: atom_id res chain seq x y z
N MET A 1 2.16 10.68 15.15
CA MET A 1 2.21 9.20 15.00
C MET A 1 1.39 8.81 13.79
N PRO A 2 1.82 7.84 12.97
CA PRO A 2 1.00 7.32 11.87
C PRO A 2 -0.24 6.63 12.44
N LYS A 3 -1.38 6.77 11.75
CA LYS A 3 -2.66 6.18 12.18
C LYS A 3 -2.67 4.65 12.13
N TYR A 4 -1.83 4.05 11.27
CA TYR A 4 -1.82 2.61 10.97
C TYR A 4 -0.37 2.11 10.95
N GLY A 5 0.14 1.58 12.06
CA GLY A 5 1.53 1.11 12.17
C GLY A 5 2.54 2.19 11.77
N ARG A 6 3.34 1.92 10.72
CA ARG A 6 4.30 2.88 10.13
C ARG A 6 3.68 3.86 9.12
N GLY A 7 2.38 3.75 8.86
CA GLY A 7 1.63 4.40 7.80
C GLY A 7 1.18 3.38 6.74
N LEU A 8 -0.07 3.49 6.25
CA LEU A 8 -0.69 2.46 5.41
C LEU A 8 0.14 2.10 4.18
N ASN A 9 0.71 3.09 3.47
CA ASN A 9 1.61 2.84 2.34
C ASN A 9 2.79 1.93 2.71
N ARG A 10 3.47 2.23 3.83
CA ARG A 10 4.66 1.49 4.25
C ARG A 10 4.31 0.10 4.75
N GLU A 11 3.16 -0.06 5.38
CA GLU A 11 2.67 -1.39 5.79
C GLU A 11 2.30 -2.26 4.59
N ILE A 12 1.75 -1.70 3.52
CA ILE A 12 1.49 -2.44 2.26
C ILE A 12 2.81 -2.86 1.62
N VAL A 13 3.78 -1.94 1.49
CA VAL A 13 5.12 -2.23 0.98
C VAL A 13 5.77 -3.38 1.75
N ALA A 14 5.77 -3.29 3.08
CA ALA A 14 6.32 -4.32 3.95
C ALA A 14 5.62 -5.67 3.77
N ALA A 15 4.28 -5.68 3.69
CA ALA A 15 3.52 -6.91 3.49
C ALA A 15 3.83 -7.56 2.15
N VAL A 16 4.05 -6.77 1.10
CA VAL A 16 4.51 -7.28 -0.20
C VAL A 16 5.91 -7.87 -0.11
N ASN A 17 6.86 -7.14 0.50
CA ASN A 17 8.24 -7.62 0.64
C ASN A 17 8.35 -8.85 1.55
N ALA A 18 7.46 -8.99 2.53
CA ALA A 18 7.36 -10.16 3.40
C ALA A 18 6.62 -11.35 2.74
N GLY A 19 6.11 -11.19 1.52
CA GLY A 19 5.32 -12.24 0.84
C GLY A 19 3.91 -12.45 1.39
N MET A 20 3.40 -11.56 2.26
CA MET A 20 2.02 -11.61 2.76
C MET A 20 0.99 -11.12 1.73
N ILE A 21 1.42 -10.22 0.83
CA ILE A 21 0.65 -9.78 -0.33
C ILE A 21 1.45 -10.15 -1.59
N LEU A 22 0.81 -10.85 -2.53
CA LEU A 22 1.41 -11.16 -3.83
C LEU A 22 1.14 -10.03 -4.83
N GLU A 23 2.10 -9.78 -5.71
CA GLU A 23 1.95 -8.81 -6.80
C GLU A 23 1.47 -9.48 -8.10
N PRO A 24 0.69 -8.77 -8.93
CA PRO A 24 0.05 -7.50 -8.62
C PRO A 24 -1.07 -7.68 -7.57
N PHE A 25 -1.33 -6.63 -6.79
CA PHE A 25 -2.30 -6.65 -5.70
C PHE A 25 -3.42 -5.64 -5.91
N SER A 26 -4.57 -5.92 -5.28
CA SER A 26 -5.77 -5.09 -5.32
C SER A 26 -6.16 -4.56 -3.94
N ILE A 27 -7.21 -3.73 -3.89
CA ILE A 27 -7.85 -3.29 -2.65
C ILE A 27 -8.29 -4.50 -1.79
N LYS A 28 -8.70 -5.62 -2.42
CA LYS A 28 -9.12 -6.83 -1.70
C LYS A 28 -7.97 -7.46 -0.92
N ASP A 29 -6.76 -7.43 -1.45
CA ASP A 29 -5.57 -8.00 -0.80
C ASP A 29 -5.11 -7.11 0.35
N VAL A 30 -5.15 -5.79 0.16
CA VAL A 30 -4.92 -4.83 1.25
C VAL A 30 -5.98 -4.97 2.35
N ARG A 31 -7.24 -5.26 2.00
CA ARG A 31 -8.29 -5.53 2.99
C ARG A 31 -7.97 -6.76 3.85
N LYS A 32 -7.47 -7.84 3.26
CA LYS A 32 -7.02 -9.03 4.00
C LYS A 32 -5.89 -8.68 4.97
N LEU A 33 -4.91 -7.89 4.52
CA LEU A 33 -3.84 -7.38 5.39
C LEU A 33 -4.40 -6.58 6.58
N ILE A 34 -5.33 -5.64 6.33
CA ILE A 34 -5.95 -4.82 7.39
C ILE A 34 -6.66 -5.70 8.42
N LYS A 35 -7.40 -6.72 7.98
CA LYS A 35 -8.06 -7.67 8.88
C LYS A 35 -7.05 -8.44 9.72
N ALA A 36 -5.95 -8.91 9.11
CA ALA A 36 -4.87 -9.60 9.82
C ALA A 36 -4.17 -8.68 10.84
N LYS A 37 -4.00 -7.39 10.52
CA LYS A 37 -3.38 -6.39 11.40
C LYS A 37 -4.31 -5.93 12.55
N ASN A 38 -5.62 -6.15 12.43
CA ASN A 38 -6.63 -5.85 13.45
C ASN A 38 -6.57 -4.38 13.96
N TRP A 39 -6.33 -3.41 13.06
CA TRP A 39 -6.30 -1.99 13.43
C TRP A 39 -7.69 -1.45 13.80
N LYS A 40 -7.74 -0.57 14.79
CA LYS A 40 -8.98 0.05 15.27
C LYS A 40 -8.83 1.58 15.36
N PRO A 41 -9.66 2.38 14.65
CA PRO A 41 -10.63 1.95 13.64
C PRO A 41 -9.93 1.41 12.39
N GLU A 42 -10.56 0.47 11.67
CA GLU A 42 -10.03 0.00 10.39
C GLU A 42 -10.03 1.13 9.33
N PRO A 43 -9.05 1.17 8.41
CA PRO A 43 -9.14 2.02 7.23
C PRO A 43 -10.40 1.70 6.40
N SER A 44 -11.16 2.73 6.03
CA SER A 44 -12.31 2.56 5.13
C SER A 44 -11.84 2.16 3.73
N GLU A 45 -12.74 1.59 2.92
CA GLU A 45 -12.41 1.22 1.54
C GLU A 45 -11.99 2.42 0.68
N ASN A 46 -12.68 3.54 0.85
CA ASN A 46 -12.32 4.78 0.18
C ASN A 46 -10.90 5.25 0.59
N HIS A 47 -10.55 5.11 1.87
CA HIS A 47 -9.20 5.45 2.33
C HIS A 47 -8.13 4.56 1.67
N ILE A 48 -8.39 3.26 1.53
CA ILE A 48 -7.48 2.33 0.84
C ILE A 48 -7.36 2.72 -0.65
N ASN A 49 -8.48 2.97 -1.32
CA ASN A 49 -8.50 3.34 -2.73
C ASN A 49 -7.68 4.62 -2.99
N VAL A 50 -7.94 5.68 -2.21
CA VAL A 50 -7.19 6.94 -2.29
C VAL A 50 -5.71 6.73 -1.98
N THR A 51 -5.39 5.88 -1.00
CA THR A 51 -3.99 5.57 -0.64
C THR A 51 -3.25 4.93 -1.82
N LEU A 52 -3.85 3.93 -2.48
CA LEU A 52 -3.23 3.27 -3.63
C LEU A 52 -3.12 4.21 -4.83
N ALA A 53 -4.20 4.94 -5.16
CA ALA A 53 -4.22 5.88 -6.27
C ALA A 53 -3.18 7.00 -6.11
N ASN A 54 -3.11 7.62 -4.93
CA ASN A 54 -2.14 8.69 -4.66
C ASN A 54 -0.70 8.14 -4.58
N GLY A 55 -0.53 6.92 -4.06
CA GLY A 55 0.76 6.23 -4.01
C GLY A 55 1.29 5.79 -5.38
N ALA A 56 0.43 5.74 -6.40
CA ALA A 56 0.78 5.40 -7.79
C ALA A 56 0.75 6.59 -8.76
N SER A 57 0.16 7.73 -8.38
CA SER A 57 -0.04 8.87 -9.27
C SER A 57 1.18 9.79 -9.33
N ASP A 58 1.80 9.92 -10.49
CA ASP A 58 2.90 10.87 -10.73
C ASP A 58 2.46 12.34 -10.64
N SER A 59 1.19 12.62 -10.92
CA SER A 59 0.62 13.97 -10.92
C SER A 59 0.17 14.47 -9.54
N HIS A 60 0.08 13.62 -8.52
CA HIS A 60 -0.48 14.01 -7.22
C HIS A 60 0.34 15.08 -6.48
N SER A 61 1.67 14.92 -6.46
CA SER A 61 2.63 15.85 -5.86
C SER A 61 4.05 15.32 -6.06
N ILE A 62 5.00 16.22 -6.32
CA ILE A 62 6.43 15.91 -6.49
C ILE A 62 7.03 15.38 -5.17
N THR A 63 6.55 15.88 -4.02
CA THR A 63 7.07 15.49 -2.69
C THR A 63 6.40 14.23 -2.14
N TYR A 64 5.31 13.77 -2.77
CA TYR A 64 4.61 12.58 -2.33
C TYR A 64 5.30 11.31 -2.86
N LYS A 65 5.80 10.48 -1.95
CA LYS A 65 6.49 9.22 -2.27
C LYS A 65 5.58 8.29 -3.07
N LYS A 66 6.06 7.86 -4.24
CA LYS A 66 5.34 6.98 -5.18
C LYS A 66 5.62 5.51 -4.83
N TYR A 67 5.01 5.04 -3.76
CA TYR A 67 5.23 3.69 -3.25
C TYR A 67 4.76 2.59 -4.21
N PHE A 68 3.86 2.91 -5.14
CA PHE A 68 3.22 1.94 -6.00
C PHE A 68 3.33 2.33 -7.48
N LEU A 69 3.10 1.34 -8.34
CA LEU A 69 2.89 1.48 -9.77
C LEU A 69 1.52 0.89 -10.09
N SER A 70 0.65 1.67 -10.75
CA SER A 70 -0.61 1.14 -11.28
C SER A 70 -0.31 0.29 -12.51
N VAL A 71 -0.87 -0.92 -12.57
CA VAL A 71 -0.75 -1.81 -13.74
C VAL A 71 -2.07 -1.95 -14.52
N GLY A 72 -3.06 -1.11 -14.22
CA GLY A 72 -4.41 -1.17 -14.79
C GLY A 72 -5.40 -1.97 -13.95
N ASP A 73 -6.70 -1.85 -14.24
CA ASP A 73 -7.79 -2.63 -13.64
C ASP A 73 -7.83 -2.65 -12.10
N GLY A 74 -7.43 -1.54 -11.47
CA GLY A 74 -7.39 -1.42 -10.01
C GLY A 74 -6.31 -2.29 -9.33
N GLN A 75 -5.31 -2.71 -10.11
CA GLN A 75 -4.18 -3.51 -9.65
C GLN A 75 -2.90 -2.67 -9.56
N TYR A 76 -2.05 -3.03 -8.59
CA TYR A 76 -0.86 -2.28 -8.24
C TYR A 76 0.33 -3.22 -8.02
N LYS A 77 1.53 -2.67 -8.20
CA LYS A 77 2.81 -3.25 -7.74
C LYS A 77 3.50 -2.25 -6.84
N VAL A 78 4.36 -2.71 -5.94
CA VAL A 78 5.31 -1.86 -5.23
C VAL A 78 6.32 -1.33 -6.23
N ASN A 79 6.58 -0.03 -6.17
CA ASN A 79 7.62 0.59 -6.97
C ASN A 79 8.97 -0.05 -6.59
N PRO A 80 9.80 -0.50 -7.56
CA PRO A 80 11.07 -1.18 -7.31
C PRO A 80 12.01 -0.50 -6.31
N HIS A 81 11.95 0.84 -6.19
CA HIS A 81 12.73 1.59 -5.20
C HIS A 81 12.43 1.22 -3.74
N TYR A 82 11.27 0.61 -3.48
CA TYR A 82 10.81 0.20 -2.14
C TYR A 82 10.80 -1.33 -1.95
N LYS A 83 11.50 -2.07 -2.82
CA LYS A 83 11.68 -3.52 -2.70
C LYS A 83 12.89 -3.84 -1.84
N GLY A 84 12.79 -4.84 -0.97
CA GLY A 84 13.90 -5.34 -0.18
C GLY A 84 13.62 -5.46 1.31
N ASN A 85 14.58 -6.04 2.03
CA ASN A 85 14.47 -6.34 3.46
C ASN A 85 14.47 -5.07 4.33
N GLU A 86 15.03 -3.98 3.84
CA GLU A 86 15.06 -2.67 4.50
C GLU A 86 13.67 -2.02 4.62
N TRP A 87 12.68 -2.57 3.91
CA TRP A 87 11.28 -2.12 3.93
C TRP A 87 10.33 -3.06 4.68
N LEU A 88 10.83 -4.12 5.32
CA LEU A 88 10.04 -5.05 6.15
C LEU A 88 9.49 -4.38 7.42
#